data_AF-A0A9N8DR76-F1
#
_entry.id   AF-A0A9N8DR76-F1
#
_cell.length_a   1.000
_cell.length_b   1.000
_cell.length_c   1.000
_cell.angle_alpha   90.00
_cell.angle_beta   90.00
_cell.angle_gamma   90.00
#
_symmetry.space_group_name_H-M   'P 1'
#
loop_
_entity.id
_entity.type
_entity.pdbx_description
1 polymer ?
#
loop_
_entity_poly.entity_id
_entity_poly.type
_entity_poly.pdbx_seq_one_letter_code
_entity_poly.pdbx_strand_id
1 'polypeptide(L)'
;MMFVSAAVSTPRTVALKTSPSSVGRFQLSIRRCKASQAAGQAAVATSRSAPLGKRVWNAYTTALEKRPLTTKMTAAALIFFTSDSATQRLMDPEESYDIARASSGACFGVVATAYLHVWWGFLETTIGSLVPAARSRLLNTAVKVVIDQGCAAPLYVYSYYILTKSLQDISAQPDRSVGEILDESESRARHMLWPTMLQHWKLWPAVHSLNFYFVPIQHRVLVQNTVLVGWSGYLSHLNKTGLPVNDGKLITPKEEIESTIQRTKTEAPVKS
;
A
#
# COMPACT_ATOMS: atom_id res chain seq x y z
N MET A 1 -5.68 -29.17 89.91
CA MET A 1 -6.84 -28.48 90.51
C MET A 1 -7.83 -28.14 89.40
N MET A 2 -9.04 -28.74 89.45
CA MET A 2 -10.34 -28.26 88.93
C MET A 2 -10.51 -27.94 87.43
N PHE A 3 -11.60 -28.18 86.70
CA PHE A 3 -12.86 -28.95 86.82
C PHE A 3 -13.45 -28.96 85.38
N VAL A 4 -13.92 -30.13 84.92
CA VAL A 4 -15.19 -30.44 84.20
C VAL A 4 -15.66 -29.65 82.95
N SER A 5 -15.72 -30.38 81.83
CA SER A 5 -16.84 -30.71 80.91
C SER A 5 -17.89 -29.66 80.48
N ALA A 6 -18.00 -29.47 79.16
CA ALA A 6 -19.25 -29.12 78.46
C ALA A 6 -19.29 -29.81 77.09
N ALA A 7 -20.27 -30.68 76.87
CA ALA A 7 -20.57 -31.30 75.58
C ALA A 7 -21.83 -30.66 75.00
N VAL A 8 -21.74 -30.10 73.78
CA VAL A 8 -22.89 -29.62 73.00
C VAL A 8 -22.82 -30.22 71.59
N SER A 9 -23.98 -30.75 71.20
CA SER A 9 -24.36 -31.55 70.03
C SER A 9 -23.81 -31.10 68.66
N THR A 10 -23.42 -32.09 67.85
CA THR A 10 -22.94 -32.02 66.46
C THR A 10 -24.02 -31.67 65.42
N PRO A 11 -23.66 -31.04 64.28
CA PRO A 11 -24.60 -30.57 63.27
C PRO A 11 -25.14 -31.68 62.33
N ARG A 12 -26.42 -31.53 61.94
CA ARG A 12 -27.11 -32.35 60.93
C ARG A 12 -26.52 -32.12 59.53
N THR A 13 -26.09 -33.19 58.87
CA THR A 13 -25.73 -33.24 57.45
C THR A 13 -27.00 -33.13 56.58
N VAL A 14 -27.14 -32.05 55.82
CA VAL A 14 -28.17 -31.92 54.77
C VAL A 14 -27.63 -32.53 53.48
N ALA A 15 -28.18 -33.68 53.09
CA ALA A 15 -27.87 -34.30 51.81
C ALA A 15 -28.56 -33.53 50.66
N LEU A 16 -27.76 -32.82 49.85
CA LEU A 16 -28.20 -32.16 48.62
C LEU A 16 -28.58 -33.20 47.57
N LYS A 17 -29.89 -33.40 47.37
CA LYS A 17 -30.47 -34.26 46.34
C LYS A 17 -30.36 -33.57 44.98
N THR A 18 -29.31 -33.86 44.22
CA THR A 18 -29.14 -33.32 42.85
C THR A 18 -30.10 -34.02 41.89
N SER A 19 -30.91 -33.24 41.17
CA SER A 19 -31.89 -33.75 40.20
C SER A 19 -31.18 -34.24 38.92
N PRO A 20 -31.48 -35.44 38.39
CA PRO A 20 -30.80 -36.03 37.22
C PRO A 20 -30.77 -35.15 35.96
N SER A 21 -31.73 -34.23 35.83
CA SER A 21 -31.86 -33.34 34.67
C SER A 21 -30.87 -32.16 34.65
N SER A 22 -30.27 -31.80 35.80
CA SER A 22 -29.26 -30.73 35.86
C SER A 22 -27.88 -31.24 35.43
N VAL A 23 -27.55 -32.48 35.80
CA VAL A 23 -26.30 -33.16 35.45
C VAL A 23 -26.18 -33.35 33.93
N GLY A 24 -27.28 -33.76 33.27
CA GLY A 24 -27.30 -33.91 31.81
C GLY A 24 -27.08 -32.58 31.06
N ARG A 25 -27.65 -31.48 31.58
CA ARG A 25 -27.50 -30.13 30.99
C ARG A 25 -26.08 -29.59 31.15
N PHE A 26 -25.46 -29.84 32.29
CA PHE A 26 -24.07 -29.48 32.58
C PHE A 26 -23.08 -30.26 31.70
N GLN A 27 -23.29 -31.57 31.54
CA GLN A 27 -22.48 -32.42 30.66
C GLN A 27 -22.59 -32.00 29.18
N LEU A 28 -23.78 -31.61 28.72
CA LEU A 28 -23.98 -31.11 27.36
C LEU A 28 -23.24 -29.79 27.11
N SER A 29 -23.21 -28.90 28.11
CA SER A 29 -22.46 -27.64 28.06
C SER A 29 -20.96 -27.87 27.97
N ILE A 30 -20.41 -28.79 28.79
CA ILE A 30 -18.99 -29.17 28.75
C ILE A 30 -18.62 -29.77 27.39
N ARG A 31 -19.46 -30.65 26.84
CA ARG A 31 -19.22 -31.26 25.51
C ARG A 31 -19.22 -30.21 24.40
N ARG A 32 -20.14 -29.23 24.44
CA ARG A 32 -20.15 -28.10 23.50
C ARG A 32 -18.91 -27.22 23.64
N CYS A 33 -18.47 -26.94 24.86
CA CYS A 33 -17.28 -26.14 25.13
C CYS A 33 -16.00 -26.85 24.61
N LYS A 34 -15.85 -28.15 24.89
CA LYS A 34 -14.75 -28.96 24.36
C LYS A 34 -14.77 -29.07 22.83
N ALA A 35 -15.94 -29.21 22.22
CA ALA A 35 -16.09 -29.23 20.76
C ALA A 35 -15.71 -27.88 20.12
N SER A 36 -16.13 -26.76 20.73
CA SER A 36 -15.74 -25.41 20.30
C SER A 36 -14.23 -25.17 20.42
N GLN A 37 -13.64 -25.62 21.53
CA GLN A 37 -12.21 -25.50 21.77
C GLN A 37 -11.38 -26.37 20.81
N ALA A 38 -11.83 -27.60 20.53
CA ALA A 38 -11.22 -28.48 19.54
C ALA A 38 -11.36 -27.93 18.10
N ALA A 39 -12.51 -27.36 17.75
CA ALA A 39 -12.71 -26.69 16.47
C ALA A 39 -11.80 -25.45 16.32
N GLY A 40 -11.64 -24.67 17.39
CA GLY A 40 -10.71 -23.54 17.43
C GLY A 40 -9.25 -23.98 17.27
N GLN A 41 -8.84 -25.05 17.95
CA GLN A 41 -7.48 -25.62 17.81
C GLN A 41 -7.24 -26.20 16.42
N ALA A 42 -8.23 -26.89 15.84
CA ALA A 42 -8.14 -27.41 14.48
C ALA A 42 -8.04 -26.28 13.45
N ALA A 43 -8.83 -25.21 13.59
CA ALA A 43 -8.77 -24.03 12.72
C ALA A 43 -7.39 -23.33 12.77
N VAL A 44 -6.81 -23.19 13.97
CA VAL A 44 -5.46 -22.64 14.16
C VAL A 44 -4.38 -23.55 13.58
N ALA A 45 -4.52 -24.88 13.72
CA ALA A 45 -3.59 -25.85 13.12
C ALA A 45 -3.64 -25.83 11.59
N THR A 46 -4.84 -25.77 10.97
CA THR A 46 -5.00 -25.61 9.52
C THR A 46 -4.50 -24.26 9.00
N SER A 47 -4.53 -23.20 9.81
CA SER A 47 -3.94 -21.89 9.46
C SER A 47 -2.41 -21.94 9.44
N ARG A 48 -1.78 -22.76 10.30
CA ARG A 48 -0.33 -22.96 10.31
C ARG A 48 0.19 -23.83 9.15
N SER A 49 -0.63 -24.72 8.60
CA SER A 49 -0.25 -25.61 7.49
C SER A 49 -0.46 -25.03 6.09
N ALA A 50 -1.13 -23.88 5.95
CA ALA A 50 -1.31 -23.23 4.66
C ALA A 50 0.03 -22.70 4.09
N PRO A 51 0.20 -22.68 2.76
CA PRO A 51 1.37 -22.06 2.12
C PRO A 51 1.56 -20.62 2.59
N LEU A 52 2.82 -20.18 2.72
CA LEU A 52 3.17 -18.86 3.24
C LEU A 52 2.41 -17.74 2.52
N GLY A 53 2.33 -17.78 1.19
CA GLY A 53 1.61 -16.79 0.39
C GLY A 53 0.12 -16.70 0.75
N LYS A 54 -0.56 -17.84 0.94
CA LYS A 54 -1.96 -17.87 1.34
C LYS A 54 -2.16 -17.31 2.75
N ARG A 55 -1.22 -17.57 3.67
CA ARG A 55 -1.24 -17.03 5.04
C ARG A 55 -1.06 -15.52 5.05
N VAL A 56 -0.09 -15.00 4.29
CA VAL A 56 0.16 -13.57 4.15
C VAL A 56 -1.04 -12.88 3.50
N TRP A 57 -1.59 -13.46 2.44
CA TRP A 57 -2.80 -12.96 1.78
C TRP A 57 -3.99 -12.89 2.76
N ASN A 58 -4.28 -13.98 3.46
CA ASN A 58 -5.38 -14.02 4.42
C ASN A 58 -5.18 -13.04 5.59
N ALA A 59 -3.95 -12.87 6.06
CA ALA A 59 -3.63 -11.88 7.10
C ALA A 59 -3.85 -10.46 6.58
N TYR A 60 -3.41 -10.16 5.36
CA TYR A 60 -3.62 -8.87 4.71
C TYR A 60 -5.11 -8.59 4.50
N THR A 61 -5.88 -9.52 3.93
CA THR A 61 -7.32 -9.32 3.70
C THR A 61 -8.07 -9.14 5.00
N THR A 62 -7.77 -9.94 6.03
CA THR A 62 -8.37 -9.79 7.37
C THR A 62 -8.06 -8.43 7.99
N ALA A 63 -6.82 -7.94 7.85
CA ALA A 63 -6.44 -6.62 8.34
C ALA A 63 -7.15 -5.51 7.55
N LEU A 64 -7.24 -5.65 6.23
CA LEU A 64 -7.90 -4.72 5.31
C LEU A 64 -9.40 -4.58 5.60
N GLU A 65 -10.08 -5.67 5.95
CA GLU A 65 -11.49 -5.64 6.35
C GLU A 65 -11.69 -4.94 7.69
N LYS A 66 -10.80 -5.16 8.66
CA LYS A 66 -10.90 -4.57 10.00
C LYS A 66 -10.52 -3.09 10.05
N ARG A 67 -9.46 -2.70 9.33
CA ARG A 67 -8.87 -1.36 9.36
C ARG A 67 -8.37 -0.95 7.97
N PRO A 68 -9.29 -0.70 7.01
CA PRO A 68 -8.93 -0.55 5.60
C PRO A 68 -7.94 0.57 5.33
N LEU A 69 -8.11 1.73 5.97
CA LEU A 69 -7.23 2.87 5.75
C LEU A 69 -5.82 2.62 6.30
N THR A 70 -5.71 2.22 7.57
CA THR A 70 -4.42 1.93 8.21
C THR A 70 -3.67 0.82 7.48
N THR A 71 -4.33 -0.29 7.12
CA THR A 71 -3.69 -1.40 6.40
C THR A 71 -3.14 -0.96 5.04
N LYS A 72 -3.92 -0.17 4.27
CA LYS A 72 -3.46 0.36 2.99
C LYS A 72 -2.26 1.30 3.17
N MET A 73 -2.31 2.23 4.13
CA MET A 73 -1.23 3.18 4.41
C MET A 73 0.05 2.48 4.86
N THR A 74 -0.03 1.51 5.77
CA THR A 74 1.14 0.73 6.20
C THR A 74 1.74 -0.07 5.06
N ALA A 75 0.91 -0.72 4.23
CA ALA A 75 1.39 -1.43 3.05
C ALA A 75 2.07 -0.49 2.06
N ALA A 76 1.50 0.69 1.82
CA ALA A 76 2.10 1.71 0.97
C ALA A 76 3.46 2.18 1.49
N ALA A 77 3.56 2.54 2.78
CA ALA A 77 4.83 2.95 3.38
C ALA A 77 5.94 1.90 3.16
N LEU A 78 5.64 0.62 3.42
CA LEU A 78 6.59 -0.48 3.23
C LEU A 78 6.97 -0.66 1.77
N ILE A 79 6.00 -0.61 0.86
CA ILE A 79 6.25 -0.79 -0.58
C ILE A 79 7.10 0.35 -1.12
N PHE A 80 6.75 1.61 -0.82
CA PHE A 80 7.52 2.77 -1.28
C PHE A 80 8.93 2.78 -0.71
N PHE A 81 9.08 2.52 0.61
CA PHE A 81 10.40 2.46 1.23
C PHE A 81 11.26 1.37 0.59
N THR A 82 10.75 0.14 0.52
CA THR A 82 11.53 -0.99 -0.03
C THR A 82 11.79 -0.85 -1.53
N SER A 83 10.85 -0.27 -2.29
CA SER A 83 11.02 0.03 -3.71
C SER A 83 12.15 1.01 -3.95
N ASP A 84 12.18 2.13 -3.22
CA ASP A 84 13.22 3.13 -3.40
C ASP A 84 14.56 2.61 -2.87
N SER A 85 14.58 1.91 -1.73
CA SER A 85 15.79 1.25 -1.23
C SER A 85 16.38 0.27 -2.25
N ALA A 86 15.54 -0.57 -2.88
CA ALA A 86 15.98 -1.49 -3.92
C ALA A 86 16.48 -0.75 -5.15
N THR A 87 15.79 0.31 -5.57
CA THR A 87 16.18 1.15 -6.70
C THR A 87 17.57 1.75 -6.49
N GLN A 88 17.81 2.36 -5.32
CA GLN A 88 19.13 2.91 -4.98
C GLN A 88 20.22 1.84 -5.02
N ARG A 89 19.98 0.65 -4.46
CA ARG A 89 21.00 -0.42 -4.44
C ARG A 89 21.25 -1.09 -5.79
N LEU A 90 20.25 -1.13 -6.66
CA LEU A 90 20.35 -1.80 -7.96
C LEU A 90 20.80 -0.86 -9.08
N MET A 91 20.42 0.42 -9.00
CA MET A 91 20.66 1.39 -10.05
C MET A 91 21.78 2.36 -9.69
N ASP A 92 21.97 2.68 -8.41
CA ASP A 92 22.94 3.65 -7.89
C ASP A 92 23.96 3.00 -6.93
N PRO A 93 24.61 1.86 -7.27
CA PRO A 93 25.41 1.08 -6.32
C PRO A 93 26.64 1.82 -5.78
N GLU A 94 27.16 2.79 -6.54
CA GLU A 94 28.32 3.61 -6.16
C GLU A 94 27.94 4.82 -5.30
N GLU A 95 26.64 5.18 -5.22
CA GLU A 95 26.19 6.30 -4.41
C GLU A 95 25.92 5.87 -2.97
N SER A 96 26.13 6.79 -2.02
CA SER A 96 25.78 6.56 -0.62
C SER A 96 24.26 6.38 -0.49
N TYR A 97 23.84 5.40 0.31
CA TYR A 97 22.43 5.16 0.55
C TYR A 97 21.72 6.38 1.16
N ASP A 98 20.74 6.92 0.45
CA ASP A 98 19.94 8.06 0.85
C ASP A 98 18.66 7.60 1.55
N ILE A 99 18.72 7.58 2.88
CA ILE A 99 17.56 7.25 3.72
C ILE A 99 16.49 8.34 3.71
N ALA A 100 16.86 9.61 3.47
CA ALA A 100 15.90 10.71 3.39
C ALA A 100 15.03 10.56 2.15
N ARG A 101 15.62 10.17 1.01
CA ARG A 101 14.89 9.81 -0.20
C ARG A 101 13.92 8.65 0.03
N ALA A 102 14.39 7.53 0.59
CA ALA A 102 13.53 6.37 0.84
C ALA A 102 12.38 6.66 1.82
N SER A 103 12.66 7.39 2.90
CA SER A 103 11.66 7.76 3.91
C SER A 103 10.68 8.83 3.42
N SER A 104 11.12 9.80 2.62
CA SER A 104 10.23 10.79 1.99
C SER A 104 9.24 10.13 1.02
N GLY A 105 9.70 9.15 0.23
CA GLY A 105 8.84 8.33 -0.63
C GLY A 105 7.83 7.51 0.17
N ALA A 106 8.25 6.92 1.30
CA ALA A 106 7.35 6.20 2.21
C ALA A 106 6.28 7.11 2.80
N CYS A 107 6.65 8.32 3.25
CA CYS A 107 5.71 9.33 3.75
C CYS A 107 4.71 9.73 2.67
N PHE A 108 5.18 9.98 1.45
CA PHE A 108 4.30 10.21 0.30
C PHE A 108 3.33 9.04 0.08
N GLY A 109 3.82 7.79 0.09
CA GLY A 109 2.98 6.61 -0.05
C GLY A 109 1.82 6.56 0.96
N VAL A 110 2.06 6.99 2.20
CA VAL A 110 1.03 7.11 3.25
C VAL A 110 -0.03 8.15 2.89
N VAL A 111 0.39 9.38 2.60
CA VAL A 111 -0.51 10.50 2.29
C VAL A 111 -1.31 10.23 1.01
N ALA A 112 -0.62 9.80 -0.03
CA ALA A 112 -1.19 9.48 -1.33
C ALA A 112 -2.21 8.34 -1.24
N THR A 113 -1.94 7.32 -0.44
CA THR A 113 -2.87 6.21 -0.23
C THR A 113 -4.14 6.64 0.50
N ALA A 114 -4.03 7.52 1.49
CA ALA A 114 -5.19 8.08 2.17
C ALA A 114 -6.07 8.88 1.20
N TYR A 115 -5.45 9.71 0.36
CA TYR A 115 -6.13 10.43 -0.71
C TYR A 115 -6.84 9.48 -1.69
N LEU A 116 -6.13 8.49 -2.24
CA LEU A 116 -6.69 7.53 -3.21
C LEU A 116 -7.84 6.70 -2.63
N HIS A 117 -7.77 6.36 -1.33
CA HIS A 117 -8.85 5.65 -0.64
C HIS A 117 -10.17 6.44 -0.73
N VAL A 118 -10.12 7.74 -0.47
CA VAL A 118 -11.29 8.62 -0.53
C VAL A 118 -11.70 8.88 -1.97
N TRP A 119 -10.74 9.22 -2.84
CA TRP A 119 -10.97 9.56 -4.23
C TRP A 119 -11.65 8.43 -5.02
N TRP A 120 -11.19 7.18 -4.89
CA TRP A 120 -11.82 6.07 -5.59
C TRP A 120 -13.15 5.66 -4.98
N GLY A 121 -13.36 5.87 -3.68
CA GLY A 121 -14.69 5.76 -3.08
C GLY A 121 -15.68 6.74 -3.74
N PHE A 122 -15.26 7.99 -3.90
CA PHE A 122 -16.02 9.02 -4.60
C PHE A 122 -16.29 8.67 -6.07
N LEU A 123 -15.27 8.22 -6.83
CA LEU A 123 -15.49 7.81 -8.23
C LEU A 123 -16.45 6.63 -8.36
N GLU A 124 -16.39 5.66 -7.43
CA GLU A 124 -17.32 4.53 -7.43
C GLU A 124 -18.76 4.97 -7.17
N THR A 125 -19.02 5.87 -6.23
CA THR A 125 -20.37 6.33 -5.92
C THR A 125 -20.92 7.27 -6.99
N THR A 126 -20.15 8.28 -7.40
CA THR A 126 -20.60 9.30 -8.36
C THR A 126 -20.74 8.73 -9.76
N ILE A 127 -19.71 8.05 -10.28
CA ILE A 127 -19.76 7.50 -11.65
C ILE A 127 -20.61 6.23 -11.69
N GLY A 128 -20.67 5.46 -10.61
CA GLY A 128 -21.62 4.35 -10.49
C GLY A 128 -23.08 4.79 -10.59
N SER A 129 -23.40 5.99 -10.11
CA SER A 129 -24.75 6.57 -10.22
C SER A 129 -25.03 7.14 -11.62
N LEU A 130 -24.05 7.84 -12.22
CA LEU A 130 -24.20 8.46 -13.55
C LEU A 130 -24.17 7.45 -14.70
N VAL A 131 -23.27 6.48 -14.62
CA VAL A 131 -23.04 5.44 -15.63
C VAL A 131 -23.03 4.09 -14.92
N PRO A 132 -24.20 3.47 -14.67
CA PRO A 132 -24.25 2.21 -13.95
C PRO A 132 -23.44 1.12 -14.66
N ALA A 133 -22.57 0.44 -13.91
CA ALA A 133 -21.74 -0.65 -14.46
C ALA A 133 -22.60 -1.82 -15.01
N ALA A 134 -23.81 -2.00 -14.49
CA ALA A 134 -24.79 -2.97 -15.01
C ALA A 134 -25.26 -2.63 -16.43
N ARG A 135 -25.26 -1.34 -16.82
CA ARG A 135 -25.62 -0.89 -18.17
C ARG A 135 -24.44 -1.00 -19.12
N SER A 136 -23.27 -0.49 -18.71
CA SER A 136 -22.04 -0.63 -19.47
C SER A 136 -20.82 -0.52 -18.56
N ARG A 137 -20.21 -1.67 -18.28
CA ARG A 137 -18.98 -1.75 -17.47
C ARG A 137 -17.82 -1.05 -18.15
N LEU A 138 -17.67 -1.21 -19.46
CA LEU A 138 -16.62 -0.56 -20.24
C LEU A 138 -16.72 0.97 -20.20
N LEU A 139 -17.93 1.52 -20.40
CA LEU A 139 -18.14 2.97 -20.34
C LEU A 139 -17.91 3.50 -18.92
N ASN A 140 -18.43 2.80 -17.89
CA ASN A 140 -18.18 3.17 -16.49
C ASN A 140 -16.68 3.24 -16.18
N THR A 141 -15.91 2.22 -16.59
CA THR A 141 -14.46 2.20 -16.43
C THR A 141 -13.79 3.34 -17.21
N ALA A 142 -14.14 3.55 -18.48
CA ALA A 142 -13.54 4.59 -19.30
C ALA A 142 -13.74 5.99 -18.70
N VAL A 143 -14.95 6.31 -18.24
CA VAL A 143 -15.26 7.59 -17.59
C VAL A 143 -14.44 7.77 -16.30
N LYS A 144 -14.33 6.72 -15.47
CA LYS A 144 -13.50 6.76 -14.25
C LYS A 144 -12.04 7.03 -14.58
N VAL A 145 -11.48 6.35 -15.59
CA VAL A 145 -10.08 6.54 -16.00
C VAL A 145 -9.85 7.95 -16.53
N VAL A 146 -10.75 8.47 -17.38
CA VAL A 146 -10.62 9.83 -17.92
C VAL A 146 -10.60 10.87 -16.81
N ILE A 147 -11.53 10.78 -15.85
CA ILE A 147 -11.60 11.72 -14.72
C ILE A 147 -10.39 11.57 -13.79
N ASP A 148 -9.99 10.33 -13.50
CA ASP A 148 -8.85 10.03 -12.66
C ASP A 148 -7.53 10.57 -13.28
N GLN A 149 -7.31 10.33 -14.57
CA GLN A 149 -6.11 10.78 -15.28
C GLN A 149 -6.11 12.29 -15.58
N GLY A 150 -7.28 12.92 -15.69
CA GLY A 150 -7.41 14.36 -15.91
C GLY A 150 -7.31 15.20 -14.63
N CYS A 151 -7.73 14.66 -13.48
CA CYS A 151 -7.81 15.43 -12.23
C CYS A 151 -6.89 14.87 -11.14
N ALA A 152 -7.02 13.59 -10.81
CA ALA A 152 -6.28 13.00 -9.71
C ALA A 152 -4.81 12.78 -10.03
N ALA A 153 -4.49 12.34 -11.24
CA ALA A 153 -3.10 12.09 -11.65
C ALA A 153 -2.22 13.37 -11.59
N PRO A 154 -2.64 14.54 -12.11
CA PRO A 154 -1.87 15.78 -11.95
C PRO A 154 -1.67 16.16 -10.48
N LEU A 155 -2.71 16.07 -9.65
CA LEU A 155 -2.61 16.38 -8.22
C LEU A 155 -1.67 15.40 -7.49
N TYR A 156 -1.74 14.12 -7.84
CA TYR A 156 -0.88 13.07 -7.30
C TYR A 156 0.60 13.32 -7.66
N VAL A 157 0.90 13.59 -8.92
CA VAL A 157 2.27 13.86 -9.38
C VAL A 157 2.80 15.18 -8.81
N TYR A 158 1.97 16.22 -8.77
CA TYR A 158 2.34 17.49 -8.17
C TYR A 158 2.69 17.33 -6.68
N SER A 159 1.81 16.70 -5.90
CA SER A 159 2.03 16.46 -4.47
C SER A 159 3.24 15.57 -4.19
N TYR A 160 3.57 14.62 -5.09
CA TYR A 160 4.80 13.83 -5.01
C TYR A 160 6.03 14.72 -5.00
N TYR A 161 6.16 15.62 -5.97
CA TYR A 161 7.31 16.52 -6.05
C TYR A 161 7.41 17.47 -4.86
N ILE A 162 6.28 18.06 -4.45
CA ILE A 162 6.25 18.95 -3.28
C ILE A 162 6.73 18.21 -2.03
N LEU A 163 6.07 17.10 -1.70
CA LEU A 163 6.27 16.42 -0.43
C LEU A 163 7.65 15.76 -0.34
N THR A 164 8.07 15.06 -1.41
CA THR A 164 9.35 14.34 -1.36
C THR A 164 10.53 15.28 -1.35
N LYS A 165 10.53 16.36 -2.15
CA LYS A 165 11.58 17.38 -2.14
C LYS A 165 11.63 18.10 -0.80
N SER A 166 10.47 18.54 -0.28
CA SER A 166 10.41 19.26 1.00
C SER A 166 10.96 18.42 2.15
N LEU A 167 10.57 17.14 2.24
CA LEU A 167 11.05 16.26 3.31
C LEU A 167 12.55 15.96 3.21
N GLN A 168 13.07 15.80 2.00
CA GLN A 168 14.50 15.60 1.77
C GLN A 168 15.30 16.85 2.16
N ASP A 169 14.84 18.05 1.76
CA ASP A 169 15.52 19.30 2.09
C ASP A 169 15.46 19.62 3.58
N ILE A 170 14.32 19.41 4.24
CA ILE A 170 14.20 19.58 5.69
C ILE A 170 15.17 18.67 6.42
N SER A 171 15.36 17.44 5.93
CA SER A 171 16.32 16.50 6.52
C SER A 171 17.77 16.87 6.25
N ALA A 172 18.07 17.47 5.09
CA ALA A 172 19.44 17.79 4.67
C ALA A 172 19.90 19.18 5.15
N GLN A 173 18.97 20.13 5.32
CA GLN A 173 19.22 21.54 5.59
C GLN A 173 18.29 22.04 6.71
N PRO A 174 18.49 21.61 7.97
CA PRO A 174 17.57 21.89 9.07
C PRO A 174 17.49 23.38 9.45
N ASP A 175 18.52 24.18 9.11
CA ASP A 175 18.58 25.61 9.42
C ASP A 175 17.83 26.49 8.41
N ARG A 176 17.37 25.92 7.28
CA ARG A 176 16.62 26.68 6.26
C ARG A 176 15.18 26.91 6.68
N SER A 177 14.64 28.06 6.25
CA SER A 177 13.22 28.37 6.42
C SER A 177 12.36 27.39 5.62
N VAL A 178 11.32 26.86 6.26
CA VAL A 178 10.31 25.99 5.60
C VAL A 178 9.66 26.70 4.41
N GLY A 179 9.49 28.02 4.46
CA GLY A 179 8.93 28.79 3.35
C GLY A 179 9.78 28.67 2.07
N GLU A 180 11.09 28.84 2.19
CA GLU A 180 11.99 28.75 1.04
C GLU A 180 12.04 27.33 0.45
N ILE A 181 12.02 26.31 1.31
CA ILE A 181 11.97 24.90 0.89
C ILE A 181 10.69 24.62 0.10
N LEU A 182 9.56 25.16 0.55
CA LEU A 182 8.28 25.00 -0.13
C LEU A 182 8.26 25.74 -1.48
N ASP A 183 8.83 26.95 -1.55
CA ASP A 183 8.92 27.73 -2.78
C ASP A 183 9.77 27.01 -3.85
N GLU A 184 10.92 26.44 -3.45
CA GLU A 184 11.76 25.64 -4.33
C GLU A 184 11.09 24.33 -4.76
N SER A 185 10.42 23.67 -3.83
CA SER A 185 9.66 22.44 -4.10
C SER A 185 8.53 22.71 -5.08
N GLU A 186 7.82 23.84 -4.94
CA GLU A 186 6.79 24.30 -5.86
C GLU A 186 7.35 24.61 -7.23
N SER A 187 8.44 25.38 -7.30
CA SER A 187 9.11 25.66 -8.56
C SER A 187 9.46 24.35 -9.27
N ARG A 188 10.08 23.39 -8.58
CA ARG A 188 10.40 22.08 -9.14
C ARG A 188 9.15 21.32 -9.59
N ALA A 189 8.10 21.29 -8.78
CA ALA A 189 6.86 20.59 -9.10
C ALA A 189 6.23 21.15 -10.39
N ARG A 190 6.19 22.47 -10.56
CA ARG A 190 5.67 23.12 -11.77
C ARG A 190 6.47 22.75 -13.02
N HIS A 191 7.80 22.75 -12.93
CA HIS A 191 8.67 22.40 -14.06
C HIS A 191 8.59 20.92 -14.42
N MET A 192 8.52 20.04 -13.42
CA MET A 192 8.55 18.59 -13.64
C MET A 192 7.17 17.98 -13.92
N LEU A 193 6.08 18.68 -13.59
CA LEU A 193 4.72 18.16 -13.73
C LEU A 193 4.45 17.71 -15.17
N TRP A 194 4.61 18.59 -16.15
CA TRP A 194 4.25 18.28 -17.53
C TRP A 194 5.09 17.16 -18.16
N PRO A 195 6.43 17.19 -18.09
CA PRO A 195 7.27 16.08 -18.58
C PRO A 195 6.92 14.74 -17.93
N THR A 196 6.62 14.76 -16.61
CA THR A 196 6.27 13.55 -15.87
C THR A 196 4.89 13.04 -16.27
N MET A 197 3.92 13.91 -16.46
CA MET A 197 2.57 13.55 -16.90
C MET A 197 2.57 12.90 -18.28
N LEU A 198 3.41 13.36 -19.21
CA LEU A 198 3.56 12.72 -20.53
C LEU A 198 4.03 11.27 -20.42
N GLN A 199 4.98 10.99 -19.53
CA GLN A 199 5.41 9.61 -19.28
C GLN A 199 4.37 8.84 -18.47
N HIS A 200 3.67 9.51 -17.56
CA HIS A 200 2.61 8.91 -16.76
C HIS A 200 1.50 8.36 -17.67
N TRP A 201 1.03 9.15 -18.63
CA TRP A 201 -0.03 8.76 -19.55
C TRP A 201 0.34 7.63 -20.53
N LYS A 202 1.62 7.28 -20.68
CA LYS A 202 2.02 6.11 -21.48
C LYS A 202 1.68 4.77 -20.79
N LEU A 203 1.60 4.76 -19.46
CA LEU A 203 1.44 3.55 -18.67
C LEU A 203 0.11 3.53 -17.89
N TRP A 204 -0.16 4.62 -17.16
CA TRP A 204 -1.18 4.64 -16.12
C TRP A 204 -2.63 4.52 -16.62
N PRO A 205 -3.03 5.07 -17.78
CA PRO A 205 -4.38 4.85 -18.31
C PRO A 205 -4.68 3.37 -18.55
N ALA A 206 -3.72 2.60 -19.05
CA ALA A 206 -3.88 1.15 -19.25
C ALA A 206 -3.97 0.42 -17.90
N VAL A 207 -3.06 0.72 -16.97
CA VAL A 207 -3.04 0.14 -15.62
C VAL A 207 -4.37 0.42 -14.88
N HIS A 208 -4.83 1.67 -14.90
CA HIS A 208 -6.08 2.07 -14.24
C HIS A 208 -7.31 1.48 -14.93
N SER A 209 -7.30 1.32 -16.26
CA SER A 209 -8.38 0.61 -16.97
C SER A 209 -8.52 -0.82 -16.47
N LEU A 210 -7.42 -1.57 -16.36
CA LEU A 210 -7.41 -2.93 -15.83
C LEU A 210 -7.82 -2.96 -14.34
N ASN A 211 -7.32 -2.02 -13.55
CA ASN A 211 -7.58 -1.94 -12.12
C ASN A 211 -9.06 -1.64 -11.82
N PHE A 212 -9.65 -0.63 -12.49
CA PHE A 212 -11.07 -0.31 -12.32
C PHE A 212 -11.99 -1.37 -12.89
N TYR A 213 -11.60 -2.04 -13.99
CA TYR A 213 -12.44 -3.04 -14.64
C TYR A 213 -12.46 -4.37 -13.89
N PHE A 214 -11.31 -4.89 -13.47
CA PHE A 214 -11.19 -6.25 -12.91
C PHE A 214 -11.07 -6.30 -11.38
N VAL A 215 -10.47 -5.28 -10.77
CA VAL A 215 -10.04 -5.38 -9.36
C VAL A 215 -11.11 -4.77 -8.44
N PRO A 216 -11.52 -5.49 -7.38
CA PRO A 216 -12.42 -4.94 -6.35
C PRO A 216 -11.81 -3.72 -5.64
N ILE A 217 -12.63 -2.74 -5.27
CA ILE A 217 -12.21 -1.44 -4.70
C ILE A 217 -11.23 -1.56 -3.52
N GLN A 218 -11.38 -2.60 -2.69
CA GLN A 218 -10.52 -2.84 -1.54
C GLN A 218 -9.06 -3.13 -1.94
N HIS A 219 -8.83 -3.81 -3.07
CA HIS A 219 -7.50 -4.26 -3.51
C HIS A 219 -6.82 -3.33 -4.53
N ARG A 220 -7.55 -2.38 -5.10
CA ARG A 220 -7.01 -1.51 -6.17
C ARG A 220 -5.75 -0.74 -5.76
N VAL A 221 -5.66 -0.35 -4.49
CA VAL A 221 -4.51 0.44 -3.99
C VAL A 221 -3.27 -0.44 -3.94
N LEU A 222 -3.44 -1.71 -3.56
CA LEU A 222 -2.34 -2.67 -3.54
C LEU A 222 -1.80 -2.91 -4.96
N VAL A 223 -2.69 -3.04 -5.95
CA VAL A 223 -2.30 -3.20 -7.36
C VAL A 223 -1.52 -1.98 -7.84
N GLN A 224 -2.03 -0.76 -7.58
CA GLN A 224 -1.31 0.47 -7.91
C GLN A 224 0.06 0.53 -7.24
N ASN A 225 0.16 0.25 -5.94
CA ASN A 225 1.43 0.26 -5.21
C ASN A 225 2.41 -0.77 -5.76
N THR A 226 1.93 -1.93 -6.23
CA THR A 226 2.80 -2.95 -6.84
C THR A 226 3.38 -2.47 -8.17
N VAL A 227 2.56 -1.84 -9.02
CA VAL A 227 3.03 -1.25 -10.29
C VAL A 227 4.00 -0.09 -10.04
N LEU A 228 3.78 0.68 -8.97
CA LEU A 228 4.68 1.77 -8.57
C LEU A 228 6.10 1.29 -8.28
N VAL A 229 6.30 0.04 -7.84
CA VAL A 229 7.65 -0.50 -7.63
C VAL A 229 8.46 -0.48 -8.92
N GLY A 230 7.84 -0.90 -10.04
CA GLY A 230 8.47 -0.83 -11.36
C GLY A 230 8.59 0.59 -11.89
N TRP A 231 7.61 1.45 -11.59
CA TRP A 231 7.62 2.86 -11.96
C TRP A 231 8.80 3.63 -11.33
N SER A 232 9.13 3.37 -10.06
CA SER A 232 10.27 3.98 -9.37
C SER A 232 11.59 3.71 -10.09
N GLY A 233 11.83 2.46 -10.49
CA GLY A 233 13.01 2.10 -11.28
C GLY A 233 13.02 2.76 -12.66
N TYR A 234 11.87 2.80 -13.34
CA TYR A 234 11.73 3.48 -14.63
C TYR A 234 12.06 4.98 -14.56
N LEU A 235 11.58 5.68 -13.53
CA LEU A 235 11.90 7.10 -13.33
C LEU A 235 13.38 7.32 -13.00
N SER A 236 13.99 6.47 -12.17
CA SER A 236 15.43 6.55 -11.88
C SER A 236 16.25 6.36 -13.17
N HIS A 237 15.87 5.39 -14.00
CA HIS A 237 16.50 5.20 -15.31
C HIS A 237 16.36 6.44 -16.21
N LEU A 238 15.14 6.99 -16.35
CA LEU A 238 14.90 8.19 -17.15
C LEU A 238 15.67 9.42 -16.65
N ASN A 239 15.82 9.57 -15.33
CA ASN A 239 16.60 10.69 -14.79
C ASN A 239 18.08 10.58 -15.16
N LYS A 240 18.63 9.36 -15.30
CA LYS A 240 20.02 9.12 -15.70
C LYS A 240 20.23 9.24 -17.20
N THR A 241 19.34 8.65 -17.99
CA THR A 241 19.43 8.70 -19.44
C THR A 241 18.91 10.02 -20.02
N GLY A 242 18.32 10.87 -19.18
CA GLY A 242 17.63 12.08 -19.58
C GLY A 242 16.21 11.75 -20.06
N LEU A 243 15.23 12.53 -19.63
CA LEU A 243 13.88 12.43 -20.20
C LEU A 243 14.01 12.70 -21.71
N PRO A 244 13.37 11.90 -22.59
CA PRO A 244 13.24 12.23 -24.00
C PRO A 244 12.23 13.39 -24.13
N VAL A 245 12.58 14.56 -23.61
CA VAL A 245 11.93 15.83 -23.92
C VAL A 245 12.68 16.38 -25.13
N ASN A 246 12.39 15.80 -26.29
CA ASN A 246 12.69 16.41 -27.57
C ASN A 246 11.35 16.81 -28.18
N ASP A 247 10.93 18.05 -27.93
CA ASP A 247 10.05 18.88 -28.75
C ASP A 247 8.99 18.15 -29.59
N GLY A 248 8.14 17.32 -28.95
CA GLY A 248 6.94 16.77 -29.57
C GLY A 248 7.14 15.82 -30.76
N LYS A 249 8.36 15.33 -31.04
CA LYS A 249 8.60 14.37 -32.13
C LYS A 249 8.64 12.95 -31.57
N LEU A 250 7.74 12.10 -32.07
CA LEU A 250 7.75 10.67 -31.76
C LEU A 250 9.03 10.06 -32.36
N ILE A 251 10.01 9.81 -31.49
CA ILE A 251 11.24 9.10 -31.84
C ILE A 251 10.84 7.69 -32.24
N THR A 252 11.17 7.30 -33.47
CA THR A 252 10.96 5.91 -33.88
C THR A 252 11.97 5.02 -33.15
N PRO A 253 11.67 3.73 -32.86
CA PRO A 253 12.58 2.86 -32.12
C PRO A 253 14.02 2.79 -32.67
N LYS A 254 14.19 3.10 -33.96
CA LYS A 254 15.51 3.19 -34.61
C LYS A 254 16.35 4.37 -34.12
N GLU A 255 15.75 5.53 -33.94
CA GLU A 255 16.44 6.75 -33.47
C GLU A 255 16.82 6.64 -31.98
N GLU A 256 16.01 5.93 -31.17
CA GLU A 256 16.36 5.59 -29.78
C GLU A 256 17.58 4.67 -29.71
N ILE A 257 17.62 3.64 -30.56
CA ILE A 257 18.75 2.71 -30.68
C ILE A 257 20.01 3.45 -31.17
N GLU A 258 19.90 4.34 -32.16
CA GLU A 258 21.04 5.13 -32.66
C GLU A 258 21.60 6.08 -31.61
N SER A 259 20.74 6.77 -30.85
CA SER A 259 21.19 7.65 -29.77
C SER A 259 21.88 6.87 -28.64
N THR A 260 21.40 5.66 -28.35
CA THR A 260 22.01 4.76 -27.36
C THR A 260 23.38 4.27 -27.84
N ILE A 261 23.49 3.86 -29.11
CA ILE A 261 24.76 3.44 -29.73
C ILE A 261 25.76 4.60 -29.76
N GLN A 262 25.33 5.83 -30.04
CA GLN A 262 26.19 7.00 -30.02
C GLN A 262 26.72 7.28 -28.61
N ARG A 263 25.88 7.22 -27.57
CA ARG A 263 26.34 7.37 -26.18
C ARG A 263 27.37 6.32 -25.79
N THR A 264 27.13 5.06 -26.12
CA THR A 264 28.07 3.96 -25.83
C THR A 264 29.41 4.14 -26.56
N LYS A 265 29.42 4.76 -27.73
CA LYS A 265 30.68 5.09 -28.45
C LYS A 265 31.44 6.24 -27.81
N THR A 266 30.75 7.24 -27.28
CA THR A 266 31.38 8.42 -26.65
C THR A 266 31.93 8.09 -25.25
N GLU A 267 31.33 7.13 -24.55
CA GLU A 267 31.77 6.67 -23.22
C GLU A 267 32.83 5.57 -23.26
N ALA A 268 33.22 5.08 -24.44
CA ALA A 268 34.29 4.09 -24.56
C ALA A 268 35.63 4.71 -24.09
N PRO A 269 36.33 4.12 -23.11
CA PRO A 269 37.57 4.68 -22.60
C PRO A 269 38.62 4.68 -23.72
N VAL A 270 39.23 5.85 -23.95
CA VAL A 270 40.41 6.01 -24.80
C VAL A 270 41.50 5.13 -24.18
N LYS A 271 41.72 3.95 -24.77
CA LYS A 271 42.85 3.09 -24.42
C LYS A 271 44.13 3.83 -24.81
N SER A 272 44.83 4.37 -23.81
CA SER A 272 46.24 4.77 -23.89
C SER A 272 47.15 3.55 -23.94
#